data_AF-A0A835BT90-F1
#
_entry.id   AF-A0A835BT90-F1
#
_cell.length_a   1.000
_cell.length_b   1.000
_cell.length_c   1.000
_cell.angle_alpha   90.00
_cell.angle_beta   90.00
_cell.angle_gamma   90.00
#
_symmetry.space_group_name_H-M   'P 1'
#
loop_
_entity.id
_entity.type
_entity.pdbx_description
1 polymer ?
#
loop_
_entity_poly.entity_id
_entity_poly.type
_entity_poly.pdbx_seq_one_letter_code
_entity_poly.pdbx_strand_id
1 'polypeptide(L)' 'MLVMWEIWKERNGRVFQRRESSVPSLLGKIKNEVVAWRLAGAKHRGSLFLRE' A
#
# COMPACT_ATOMS: atom_id res chain seq x y z
N MET A 1 0.05 6.57 -6.59
CA MET A 1 -0.34 5.40 -7.40
C MET A 1 -0.35 4.11 -6.56
N LEU A 2 0.69 3.78 -5.79
CA LEU A 2 0.77 2.52 -5.01
C LEU A 2 -0.26 2.40 -3.89
N VAL A 3 -0.46 3.47 -3.10
CA VAL A 3 -1.48 3.47 -2.03
C VAL A 3 -2.88 3.29 -2.58
N MET A 4 -3.23 4.01 -3.66
CA MET A 4 -4.53 3.86 -4.32
C MET A 4 -4.75 2.44 -4.85
N TRP A 5 -3.70 1.78 -5.36
CA TRP A 5 -3.77 0.41 -5.85
C TRP A 5 -4.06 -0.61 -4.74
N GLU A 6 -3.36 -0.52 -3.60
CA GLU A 6 -3.63 -1.41 -2.45
C GLU A 6 -5.04 -1.23 -1.88
N ILE A 7 -5.52 0.02 -1.80
CA ILE A 7 -6.88 0.32 -1.34
C ILE A 7 -7.92 -0.25 -2.33
N TRP A 8 -7.67 -0.12 -3.63
CA TRP A 8 -8.56 -0.67 -4.65
C TRP A 8 -8.63 -2.20 -4.56
N LYS A 9 -7.50 -2.88 -4.40
CA LYS A 9 -7.46 -4.35 -4.20
C LYS A 9 -8.22 -4.77 -2.94
N GLU A 10 -8.03 -4.06 -1.82
CA GLU A 10 -8.77 -4.34 -0.58
C GLU A 10 -10.28 -4.18 -0.78
N ARG A 11 -10.72 -3.09 -1.43
CA ARG A 11 -12.15 -2.86 -1.72
C ARG A 11 -12.72 -3.97 -2.59
N ASN A 12 -12.00 -4.41 -3.62
CA ASN A 12 -12.42 -5.52 -4.47
C ASN A 12 -12.44 -6.86 -3.72
N GLY A 13 -11.48 -7.12 -2.84
CA GLY A 13 -11.49 -8.31 -1.99
C GLY A 13 -12.72 -8.36 -1.09
N ARG A 14 -13.10 -7.22 -0.49
CA ARG A 14 -14.32 -7.12 0.33
C ARG A 14 -15.58 -7.36 -0.48
N VAL A 15 -15.68 -6.78 -1.68
CA VAL A 15 -16.89 -6.88 -2.51
C VAL A 15 -17.03 -8.27 -3.15
N PHE A 16 -15.98 -8.76 -3.82
CA PHE A 16 -16.05 -9.97 -4.62
C PHE A 16 -15.72 -11.25 -3.83
N GLN A 17 -14.84 -11.16 -2.83
CA GLN A 17 -14.38 -12.32 -2.06
C GLN A 17 -14.98 -12.35 -0.64
N ARG A 18 -15.76 -11.32 -0.25
CA ARG A 18 -16.28 -11.13 1.12
C ARG A 18 -15.22 -11.26 2.20
N ARG A 19 -13.98 -10.90 1.87
CA ARG A 19 -12.84 -10.98 2.77
C ARG A 19 -12.37 -9.58 3.09
N GLU A 20 -12.26 -9.31 4.38
CA GLU A 20 -11.73 -8.07 4.91
C GLU A 20 -10.36 -8.30 5.55
N SER A 21 -9.38 -7.48 5.19
CA SER A 21 -8.12 -7.38 5.91
C SER A 21 -8.28 -6.40 7.08
N SER A 22 -7.61 -6.68 8.20
CA SER A 22 -7.47 -5.68 9.26
C SER A 22 -6.67 -4.47 8.76
N VAL A 23 -6.94 -3.29 9.33
CA VAL A 23 -6.22 -2.05 9.00
C VAL A 23 -4.69 -2.20 9.12
N PRO A 24 -4.13 -2.83 10.18
CA PRO A 24 -2.69 -3.06 10.27
C PRO A 24 -2.14 -3.94 9.15
N SER A 25 -2.90 -4.96 8.72
CA SER A 25 -2.50 -5.84 7.61
C SER A 25 -2.44 -5.08 6.29
N LEU A 26 -3.42 -4.23 6.01
CA LEU A 26 -3.44 -3.38 4.82
C LEU A 26 -2.27 -2.39 4.81
N LEU A 27 -1.99 -1.75 5.95
CA LEU A 27 -0.82 -0.88 6.10
C LEU A 27 0.50 -1.64 5.87
N GLY A 28 0.59 -2.89 6.34
CA GLY A 28 1.74 -3.76 6.07
C GLY A 28 1.95 -4.00 4.57
N LYS A 29 0.88 -4.30 3.82
CA LYS A 29 0.94 -4.48 2.36
C LYS A 29 1.42 -3.22 1.66
N ILE A 30 0.89 -2.05 2.03
CA ILE A 30 1.30 -0.76 1.48
C ILE A 30 2.79 -0.48 1.73
N LYS A 31 3.27 -0.71 2.96
CA LYS A 31 4.69 -0.52 3.29
C LYS A 31 5.60 -1.45 2.48
N ASN A 32 5.23 -2.73 2.37
CA ASN A 32 6.00 -3.71 1.61
C ASN A 32 6.09 -3.32 0.13
N GLU A 33 4.98 -2.87 -0.46
CA GLU A 33 4.96 -2.38 -1.84
C GLU A 33 5.90 -1.18 -2.01
N VAL A 34 5.81 -0.17 -1.12
CA VAL A 34 6.72 1.00 -1.16
C VAL A 34 8.20 0.57 -1.09
N VAL A 35 8.53 -0.41 -0.25
CA VAL A 35 9.90 -0.95 -0.14
C VAL A 35 10.30 -1.68 -1.42
N ALA A 36 9.45 -2.53 -1.98
CA ALA A 36 9.72 -3.26 -3.21
C ALA A 36 10.02 -2.31 -4.38
N TRP A 37 9.23 -1.24 -4.54
CA TRP A 37 9.47 -0.24 -5.58
C TRP A 37 10.73 0.59 -5.34
N ARG A 38 11.03 0.92 -4.08
CA ARG A 38 12.31 1.56 -3.73
C ARG A 38 13.49 0.67 -4.15
N LEU A 39 13.44 -0.63 -3.86
CA LEU A 39 14.46 -1.60 -4.24
C LEU A 39 14.55 -1.77 -5.77
N ALA A 40 13.42 -1.70 -6.48
CA ALA A 40 13.37 -1.69 -7.94
C ALA A 40 13.93 -0.39 -8.58
N GLY A 41 14.49 0.53 -7.79
CA GLY A 41 15.14 1.74 -8.27
C GLY A 41 14.18 2.92 -8.48
N ALA A 42 12.94 2.84 -8.00
CA ALA A 42 12.03 3.99 -7.98
C ALA A 42 12.58 5.04 -7.00
N LYS A 43 13.36 5.99 -7.52
CA LYS A 43 13.86 7.13 -6.77
C LYS A 43 12.69 8.03 -6.39
N HIS A 44 12.39 8.07 -5.11
CA HIS A 44 11.30 8.86 -4.54
C HIS A 44 11.56 10.36 -4.76
N ARG A 45 10.83 11.03 -5.67
CA ARG A 45 10.84 12.51 -5.79
C ARG A 45 9.79 13.18 -4.89
N GLY A 46 9.77 12.85 -3.60
CA GLY A 46 8.88 13.58 -2.70
C GLY A 46 8.71 12.95 -1.35
N SER A 47 9.65 13.20 -0.45
CA SER A 47 9.50 13.05 1.00
C SER A 47 8.02 13.04 1.45
N LEU A 48 7.47 11.85 1.62
CA LEU A 48 6.19 11.63 2.28
C LEU A 48 6.57 10.95 3.58
N PHE A 49 6.35 11.69 4.68
CA PHE A 49 6.63 11.33 6.08
C PHE A 49 8.03 11.67 6.58
N LEU A 50 8.31 12.97 6.69
CA LEU A 50 8.97 13.48 7.90
C LEU A 50 7.92 14.32 8.65
N ARG A 51 7.41 13.80 9.77
CA ARG A 51 6.82 14.60 10.84
C ARG A 51 7.53 14.14 12.11
N GLU A 52 8.25 15.10 12.68
CA GLU A 52 8.72 15.09 14.08
C GLU A 52 7.52 15.08 15.04
#